data_AF-A0A0N5BB46-F1
#
_entry.id   AF-A0A0N5BB46-F1
#
_cell.length_a   1.000
_cell.length_b   1.000
_cell.length_c   1.000
_cell.angle_alpha   90.00
_cell.angle_beta   90.00
_cell.angle_gamma   90.00
#
_symmetry.space_group_name_H-M   'P 1'
#
loop_
_entity.id
_entity.type
_entity.pdbx_description
1 polymer ?
#
loop_
_entity_poly.entity_id
_entity_poly.type
_entity_poly.pdbx_seq_one_letter_code
_entity_poly.pdbx_strand_id
1 'polypeptide(L)'
;KLRELKYETLSHPAYSPNLSSTDYHFFKHLNNFLTEKIFRNNEAAKTAFEAFIESRSLDFFVDGINKLVSRWQQCINCNGSYFE
;
A
#
# COMPACT_ATOMS: atom_id res chain seq x y z
N LYS A 1 -2.85 -13.28 20.18
CA LYS A 1 -1.72 -13.24 19.22
C LYS A 1 -0.98 -11.90 19.13
N LEU A 2 -1.53 -10.80 18.58
CA LEU A 2 -0.76 -9.52 18.46
C LEU A 2 -0.29 -8.96 19.81
N ARG A 3 -1.17 -8.98 20.83
CA ARG A 3 -0.83 -8.59 22.20
C ARG A 3 0.23 -9.50 22.85
N GLU A 4 0.15 -10.81 22.62
CA GLU A 4 1.16 -11.77 23.11
C GLU A 4 2.53 -11.51 22.46
N LEU A 5 2.54 -11.13 21.18
CA LEU A 5 3.74 -10.76 20.43
C LEU A 5 4.20 -9.32 20.70
N LYS A 6 3.48 -8.56 21.55
CA LYS A 6 3.79 -7.16 21.93
C LYS A 6 3.88 -6.18 20.75
N TYR A 7 3.14 -6.42 19.66
CA TYR A 7 3.02 -5.45 18.58
C TYR A 7 2.03 -4.34 18.95
N GLU A 8 2.46 -3.10 18.76
CA GLU A 8 1.57 -1.95 18.80
C GLU A 8 0.67 -1.94 17.56
N THR A 9 -0.61 -1.63 17.75
CA THR A 9 -1.59 -1.52 16.67
C THR A 9 -1.99 -0.06 16.51
N LEU A 10 -1.71 0.52 15.34
CA LEU A 10 -2.17 1.85 14.99
C LEU A 10 -3.68 1.83 14.75
N SER A 11 -4.38 2.86 15.24
CA SER A 11 -5.80 3.06 14.92
C SER A 11 -5.97 3.35 13.43
N HIS A 12 -6.89 2.64 12.79
CA HIS A 12 -7.20 2.82 11.38
C HIS A 12 -8.72 3.02 11.21
N PRO A 13 -9.18 4.17 10.68
CA PRO A 13 -10.59 4.42 10.46
C PRO A 13 -11.16 3.48 9.38
N ALA A 14 -12.44 3.14 9.51
CA ALA A 14 -13.13 2.33 8.51
C ALA A 14 -13.12 3.02 7.14
N TYR A 15 -13.15 2.23 6.06
CA TYR A 15 -13.23 2.71 4.68
C TYR A 15 -12.16 3.74 4.29
N SER A 16 -10.94 3.64 4.82
CA SER A 16 -9.89 4.64 4.61
C SER A 16 -8.68 4.10 3.83
N PRO A 17 -8.85 3.56 2.61
CA PRO A 17 -7.74 3.06 1.79
C PRO A 17 -6.71 4.16 1.46
N ASN A 18 -7.16 5.42 1.39
CA ASN A 18 -6.29 6.59 1.21
C ASN A 18 -5.28 6.79 2.35
N LEU A 19 -5.45 6.11 3.49
CA LEU A 19 -4.58 6.14 4.66
C LEU A 19 -3.80 4.83 4.87
N SER A 20 -3.92 3.88 3.93
CA SER A 20 -3.18 2.61 3.93
C SER A 20 -2.11 2.66 2.85
N SER A 21 -0.83 2.63 3.26
CA SER A 21 0.31 2.66 2.33
C SER A 21 0.30 1.49 1.35
N THR A 22 -0.22 0.34 1.77
CA THR A 22 -0.41 -0.80 0.89
C THR A 22 -1.39 -0.47 -0.24
N ASP A 23 -2.50 0.22 0.05
CA ASP A 23 -3.52 0.53 -0.94
C ASP A 23 -3.12 1.70 -1.85
N TYR A 24 -2.80 2.87 -1.28
CA TYR A 24 -2.56 4.07 -2.09
C TYR A 24 -1.20 4.05 -2.83
N HIS A 25 -0.24 3.25 -2.36
CA HIS A 25 1.11 3.23 -2.92
C HIS A 25 1.47 1.87 -3.50
N PHE A 26 1.58 0.82 -2.69
CA PHE A 26 2.08 -0.47 -3.17
C PHE A 26 1.17 -1.08 -4.25
N PHE A 27 -0.13 -1.24 -3.97
CA PHE A 27 -1.09 -1.81 -4.90
C PHE A 27 -1.36 -0.91 -6.09
N LYS A 28 -1.34 0.42 -5.92
CA LYS A 28 -1.39 1.35 -7.05
C LYS A 28 -0.30 1.05 -8.08
N HIS A 29 0.95 0.90 -7.65
CA HIS A 29 2.07 0.61 -8.55
C HIS A 29 2.07 -0.84 -9.04
N LEU A 30 1.64 -1.79 -8.20
CA LEU A 30 1.48 -3.18 -8.61
C LEU A 30 0.44 -3.30 -9.73
N ASN A 31 -0.74 -2.68 -9.58
CA ASN A 31 -1.79 -2.69 -10.59
C ASN A 31 -1.30 -2.10 -11.91
N ASN A 32 -0.53 -1.01 -11.86
CA ASN A 32 0.10 -0.44 -13.05
C ASN A 32 1.09 -1.43 -13.70
N PHE A 33 1.90 -2.13 -12.90
CA PHE A 33 2.83 -3.15 -13.40
C PHE A 33 2.14 -4.40 -13.97
N LEU A 34 0.96 -4.74 -13.44
CA LEU A 34 0.15 -5.88 -13.86
C LEU A 34 -0.80 -5.54 -15.01
N THR A 35 -0.94 -4.26 -15.36
CA THR A 35 -1.82 -3.82 -16.44
C THR A 35 -1.47 -4.56 -17.73
N GLU A 36 -2.51 -5.06 -18.41
CA GLU A 36 -2.42 -5.84 -19.66
C GLU A 36 -1.72 -7.21 -19.56
N LYS A 37 -1.35 -7.68 -18.36
CA LYS A 37 -0.78 -9.03 -18.18
C LYS A 37 -1.88 -10.08 -18.01
N ILE A 38 -1.75 -11.17 -18.75
CA ILE A 38 -2.62 -12.35 -18.62
C ILE A 38 -1.78 -13.52 -18.10
N PHE A 39 -2.16 -14.07 -16.95
CA PHE A 39 -1.50 -15.22 -16.35
C PHE A 39 -2.30 -16.50 -16.63
N ARG A 40 -1.60 -17.56 -17.06
CA ARG A 40 -2.24 -18.87 -17.36
C ARG A 40 -2.32 -19.79 -16.14
N ASN A 41 -1.60 -19.47 -15.07
CA ASN A 41 -1.56 -20.22 -13.81
C ASN A 41 -1.08 -19.33 -12.65
N ASN A 42 -1.16 -19.87 -11.44
CA ASN A 42 -0.80 -19.16 -10.22
C ASN A 42 0.70 -18.90 -10.12
N GLU A 43 1.53 -19.81 -10.62
CA GLU A 43 2.98 -19.73 -10.61
C GLU A 43 3.45 -18.52 -11.42
N ALA A 44 2.88 -18.30 -12.61
CA ALA A 44 3.18 -17.13 -13.44
C ALA A 44 2.78 -15.82 -12.74
N ALA A 45 1.64 -15.79 -12.03
CA ALA A 45 1.22 -14.63 -11.26
C ALA A 45 2.16 -14.37 -10.06
N LYS A 46 2.59 -15.44 -9.36
CA LYS A 46 3.54 -15.35 -8.25
C LYS A 46 4.90 -14.83 -8.71
N THR A 47 5.45 -15.37 -9.80
CA THR A 47 6.71 -14.90 -10.37
C THR A 47 6.63 -13.44 -10.80
N ALA A 48 5.50 -13.00 -11.36
CA ALA A 48 5.31 -11.58 -11.70
C ALA A 48 5.27 -10.68 -10.45
N PHE A 49 4.66 -11.14 -9.37
CA PHE A 49 4.65 -10.41 -8.09
C PHE A 49 6.05 -10.32 -7.46
N GLU A 50 6.82 -11.42 -7.47
CA GLU A 50 8.21 -11.45 -7.02
C GLU A 50 9.08 -10.49 -7.84
N ALA A 51 8.98 -10.55 -9.17
CA ALA A 51 9.67 -9.62 -10.07
C ALA A 51 9.27 -8.15 -9.84
N PHE A 52 8.00 -7.88 -9.50
CA PHE A 52 7.59 -6.53 -9.12
C PHE A 52 8.32 -6.05 -7.87
N ILE A 53 8.38 -6.86 -6.82
CA ILE A 53 9.06 -6.50 -5.56
C ILE A 53 10.55 -6.28 -5.80
N GLU A 54 11.21 -7.20 -6.51
CA GLU A 54 12.64 -7.13 -6.83
C GLU A 54 13.00 -5.91 -7.67
N SER A 55 12.05 -5.40 -8.47
CA SER A 55 12.24 -4.18 -9.26
C SER A 55 12.15 -2.87 -8.46
N ARG A 56 11.75 -2.91 -7.18
CA ARG A 56 11.60 -1.70 -6.34
C ARG A 56 12.83 -1.46 -5.49
N SER A 57 13.28 -0.21 -5.46
CA SER A 57 14.32 0.25 -4.54
C SER A 57 13.79 0.26 -3.10
N LEU A 58 14.69 0.34 -2.13
CA LEU A 58 14.32 0.59 -0.74
C LEU A 58 13.52 1.90 -0.60
N ASP A 59 13.94 2.94 -1.32
CA ASP A 59 13.31 4.25 -1.32
C ASP A 59 11.84 4.19 -1.73
N PHE A 60 11.46 3.28 -2.64
CA PHE A 60 10.05 3.09 -2.99
C PHE A 60 9.18 2.76 -1.77
N PHE A 61 9.66 1.92 -0.86
CA PHE A 61 8.91 1.57 0.34
C PHE A 61 8.93 2.71 1.37
N VAL A 62 10.09 3.36 1.52
CA VAL A 62 10.27 4.51 2.42
C VAL A 62 9.34 5.66 2.02
N ASP A 63 9.29 6.00 0.73
CA ASP A 63 8.40 7.02 0.18
C ASP A 63 6.93 6.70 0.45
N GLY A 64 6.55 5.44 0.27
CA GLY A 64 5.21 4.94 0.55
C GLY A 64 4.80 5.21 1.99
N ILE A 65 5.67 4.91 2.96
CA ILE A 65 5.42 5.13 4.39
C ILE A 65 5.46 6.61 4.75
N ASN A 66 6.46 7.35 4.28
CA ASN A 66 6.63 8.78 4.60
C ASN A 66 5.45 9.63 4.11
N LYS A 67 4.79 9.21 3.02
CA LYS A 67 3.59 9.88 2.49
C LYS A 67 2.37 9.80 3.42
N LEU A 68 2.38 8.95 4.46
CA LEU A 68 1.31 8.91 5.46
C LEU A 68 1.15 10.26 6.16
N VAL A 69 2.24 10.95 6.47
CA VAL A 69 2.20 12.24 7.19
C VAL A 69 1.39 13.28 6.42
N SER A 70 1.68 13.44 5.12
CA SER A 70 0.93 14.39 4.28
C SER A 70 -0.52 13.95 4.07
N ARG A 71 -0.78 12.63 3.97
CA ARG A 71 -2.13 12.09 3.77
C ARG A 71 -3.00 12.24 5.03
N TRP A 72 -2.43 12.09 6.22
CA TRP A 72 -3.13 12.43 7.46
C TRP A 72 -3.48 13.91 7.53
N GLN A 73 -2.56 14.79 7.12
CA GLN A 73 -2.84 16.21 7.06
C GLN A 73 -3.97 16.53 6.06
N GLN A 74 -3.99 15.90 4.89
CA GLN A 74 -5.08 16.05 3.93
C GLN A 74 -6.42 15.57 4.51
N CYS A 75 -6.44 14.43 5.22
CA CYS A 75 -7.63 13.92 5.90
C CYS A 75 -8.21 14.96 6.88
N ILE A 76 -7.34 15.58 7.68
CA ILE A 76 -7.72 16.65 8.62
C ILE A 76 -8.27 17.86 7.86
N ASN A 77 -7.56 18.32 6.83
CA ASN A 77 -7.96 19.47 6.03
C ASN A 77 -9.30 19.25 5.30
N CYS A 78 -9.62 18.00 4.96
CA CYS A 78 -10.88 17.60 4.33
C CYS A 78 -11.97 17.21 5.34
N ASN A 79 -11.77 17.45 6.64
CA ASN A 79 -12.69 17.08 7.72
C ASN A 79 -13.12 15.61 7.67
N GLY A 80 -12.17 14.71 7.35
CA GLY A 80 -12.41 13.27 7.23
C GLY A 80 -13.03 12.81 5.91
N SER A 81 -13.28 13.73 4.96
CA SER A 81 -13.72 13.37 3.61
C SER A 81 -12.57 12.77 2.79
N TYR A 82 -12.91 12.02 1.74
CA TYR A 82 -11.93 11.51 0.79
C TYR A 82 -11.20 12.65 0.06
N PHE A 83 -9.96 12.37 -0.34
CA PHE A 83 -9.04 13.28 -1.03
C PHE A 83 -8.13 12.48 -1.99
N GLU A 84 -7.48 13.17 -2.92
CA GLU A 84 -6.50 12.60 -3.85
C GLU A 84 -5.06 12.55 -3.27
#